data_AF-A0A7C4NDN3-F1
#
_entry.id   AF-A0A7C4NDN3-F1
#
_cell.length_a   1.000
_cell.length_b   1.000
_cell.length_c   1.000
_cell.angle_alpha   90.00
_cell.angle_beta   90.00
_cell.angle_gamma   90.00
#
_symmetry.space_group_name_H-M   'P 1'
#
loop_
_entity.id
_entity.type
_entity.pdbx_description
1 polymer ?
#
loop_
_entity_poly.entity_id
_entity_poly.type
_entity_poly.pdbx_seq_one_letter_code
_entity_poly.pdbx_strand_id
1 'polypeptide(L)' 'MIVIPVMDIKGGLVVQAVRGLRELYKPISNSIYGTCKPLELACKFASEGFKTIYVADLDAILGSNINEDV' A
#
# COMPACT_ATOMS: atom_id res chain seq x y z
N MET A 1 18.56 6.70 12.36
CA MET A 1 17.74 6.92 11.16
C MET A 1 16.58 5.92 11.19
N ILE A 2 15.36 6.34 10.89
CA ILE A 2 14.17 5.47 10.82
C ILE A 2 13.68 5.47 9.37
N VAL A 3 13.40 4.29 8.83
CA VAL A 3 12.79 4.11 7.50
C VAL A 3 11.40 3.53 7.72
N ILE A 4 10.38 4.17 7.14
CA ILE A 4 8.97 3.77 7.27
C ILE A 4 8.47 3.37 5.88
N PRO A 5 8.13 2.09 5.64
CA PRO A 5 7.49 1.68 4.40
C PRO A 5 6.12 2.35 4.25
N VAL A 6 5.76 2.68 3.01
CA VAL A 6 4.45 3.21 2.65
C VAL A 6 3.65 2.18 1.86
N MET A 7 2.38 2.03 2.19
CA MET A 7 1.38 1.32 1.39
C MET A 7 0.26 2.29 1.01
N ASP A 8 0.22 2.67 -0.26
CA ASP A 8 -0.94 3.32 -0.86
C ASP A 8 -1.92 2.21 -1.27
N ILE A 9 -3.14 2.22 -0.74
CA ILE A 9 -4.17 1.21 -1.01
C ILE A 9 -5.27 1.84 -1.87
N LYS A 10 -5.61 1.20 -3.00
CA LYS A 10 -6.71 1.60 -3.87
C LYS A 10 -7.39 0.37 -4.45
N GLY A 11 -8.71 0.31 -4.40
CA GLY A 11 -9.51 -0.86 -4.76
C GLY A 11 -9.11 -2.11 -3.98
N GLY A 12 -8.77 -1.97 -2.70
CA GLY A 12 -8.33 -3.06 -1.83
C GLY A 12 -6.93 -3.60 -2.09
N LEU A 13 -6.14 -2.98 -2.97
CA LEU A 13 -4.80 -3.45 -3.34
C LEU A 13 -3.74 -2.37 -3.11
N VAL A 14 -2.52 -2.79 -2.78
CA VAL A 14 -1.35 -1.91 -2.73
C VAL A 14 -1.00 -1.48 -4.16
N VAL A 15 -0.99 -0.17 -4.39
CA VAL A 15 -0.75 0.43 -5.70
C VAL A 15 0.55 1.22 -5.74
N GLN A 16 1.12 1.33 -6.94
CA GLN A 16 2.30 2.15 -7.19
C GLN A 16 1.92 3.61 -7.40
N ALA A 17 2.49 4.49 -6.58
CA ALA A 17 2.34 5.93 -6.75
C ALA A 17 3.07 6.45 -8.00
N VAL A 18 2.41 7.33 -8.73
CA VAL A 18 2.94 7.99 -9.95
C VAL A 18 2.73 9.50 -9.81
N ARG A 19 3.71 10.20 -9.23
CA ARG A 19 3.74 11.69 -9.15
C ARG A 19 2.45 12.35 -8.62
N GLY A 20 1.67 11.66 -7.77
CA GLY A 20 0.38 12.16 -7.28
C GLY A 20 -0.80 12.01 -8.24
N LEU A 21 -0.58 11.48 -9.45
CA LEU A 21 -1.58 11.19 -10.49
C LEU A 21 -2.30 9.88 -10.15
N ARG A 22 -3.23 9.94 -9.17
CA ARG A 22 -3.94 8.79 -8.57
C ARG A 22 -4.75 7.96 -9.58
N GLU A 23 -5.09 8.54 -10.72
CA GLU A 23 -5.72 7.88 -11.85
C GLU A 23 -4.78 6.89 -12.57
N LEU A 24 -3.46 7.12 -12.49
CA LEU A 24 -2.43 6.26 -13.08
C LEU A 24 -1.95 5.15 -12.14
N TYR A 25 -2.43 5.16 -10.88
CA TYR A 25 -1.97 4.20 -9.88
C TYR A 25 -2.52 2.81 -10.22
N LYS A 26 -1.62 1.83 -10.26
CA LYS A 26 -1.91 0.43 -10.59
C LYS A 26 -1.38 -0.48 -9.49
N PRO A 27 -1.98 -1.65 -9.25
CA PRO A 27 -1.44 -2.63 -8.32
C PRO A 27 0.03 -2.91 -8.60
N ILE A 28 0.84 -3.01 -7.54
CA ILE A 28 2.25 -3.37 -7.70
C ILE A 28 2.37 -4.77 -8.30
N SER A 29 3.11 -4.92 -9.39
CA SER A 29 3.25 -6.20 -10.10
C SER A 29 4.69 -6.74 -10.10
N ASN A 30 5.68 -5.85 -10.20
CA ASN A 30 7.11 -6.19 -10.25
C ASN A 30 7.82 -5.84 -8.93
N SER A 31 7.22 -6.23 -7.81
CA SER A 31 7.77 -5.99 -6.47
C SER A 31 8.63 -7.17 -6.01
N ILE A 32 9.74 -6.92 -5.31
CA ILE A 32 10.53 -7.96 -4.64
C ILE A 32 9.70 -8.77 -3.62
N TYR A 33 8.60 -8.18 -3.15
CA TYR A 33 7.66 -8.80 -2.24
C TYR A 33 6.65 -9.72 -2.95
N GLY A 34 6.54 -9.70 -4.28
CA GLY A 34 5.71 -10.64 -5.04
C GLY A 34 4.21 -10.67 -4.68
N THR A 35 3.68 -9.65 -4.01
CA THR A 35 2.27 -9.52 -3.64
C THR A 35 1.84 -8.06 -3.69
N CYS A 36 0.58 -7.81 -4.02
CA CYS A 36 -0.08 -6.50 -3.93
C CYS A 36 -1.19 -6.50 -2.88
N LYS A 37 -1.33 -7.56 -2.07
CA LYS A 37 -2.32 -7.61 -1.00
C LYS A 37 -1.76 -6.92 0.25
N PRO A 38 -2.49 -6.01 0.89
CA PRO A 38 -1.91 -5.19 1.96
C PRO A 38 -1.49 -5.99 3.20
N LEU A 39 -2.33 -6.89 3.73
CA LEU A 39 -1.93 -7.78 4.85
C LEU A 39 -0.68 -8.62 4.55
N GLU A 40 -0.61 -9.25 3.37
CA GLU A 40 0.54 -10.08 3.00
C GLU A 40 1.82 -9.24 2.91
N LEU A 41 1.74 -8.02 2.37
CA LEU A 41 2.87 -7.10 2.28
C LEU A 41 3.29 -6.57 3.66
N ALA A 42 2.33 -6.24 4.53
CA ALA A 42 2.59 -5.80 5.90
C ALA A 42 3.33 -6.87 6.72
N CYS A 43 2.93 -8.14 6.59
CA CYS A 43 3.63 -9.27 7.19
C CYS A 43 5.07 -9.39 6.70
N LYS A 44 5.32 -9.15 5.41
CA LYS A 44 6.69 -9.15 4.85
C LYS A 44 7.53 -8.01 5.40
N PHE A 45 6.99 -6.79 5.45
CA PHE A 45 7.67 -5.66 6.11
C PHE A 45 8.00 -5.95 7.57
N ALA A 46 7.06 -6.53 8.32
CA ALA A 46 7.31 -6.93 9.71
C ALA A 46 8.44 -7.97 9.80
N SER A 47 8.49 -8.95 8.89
CA SER A 47 9.56 -9.96 8.85
C SER A 47 10.94 -9.40 8.52
N GLU A 48 11.01 -8.27 7.83
CA GLU A 48 12.25 -7.53 7.55
C GLU A 48 12.66 -6.58 8.69
N GLY A 49 11.86 -6.50 9.75
CA GLY A 49 12.16 -5.72 10.96
C GLY A 49 11.59 -4.30 10.97
N PHE A 50 10.73 -3.94 10.01
CA PHE A 50 10.01 -2.67 10.06
C PHE A 50 8.99 -2.68 11.20
N LYS A 51 9.08 -1.67 12.08
CA LYS A 51 8.20 -1.53 13.27
C LYS A 51 7.00 -0.63 13.03
N THR A 52 7.00 0.10 11.94
CA THR A 52 5.97 1.10 11.62
C THR A 52 5.80 1.11 10.12
N ILE A 53 4.55 1.10 9.67
CA ILE A 53 4.16 1.21 8.26
C ILE A 53 3.20 2.39 8.17
N TYR A 54 3.39 3.24 7.17
CA TYR A 54 2.44 4.29 6.82
C TYR A 54 1.46 3.74 5.78
N VAL A 55 0.17 3.85 6.03
CA VAL A 55 -0.89 3.32 5.15
C VAL A 55 -1.81 4.45 4.74
N ALA A 56 -2.09 4.57 3.44
CA ALA A 56 -3.04 5.52 2.89
C ALA A 56 -4.18 4.77 2.18
N ASP A 57 -5.39 4.86 2.73
CA ASP A 57 -6.60 4.43 2.06
C ASP A 57 -7.01 5.47 1.01
N LEU A 58 -6.62 5.24 -0.25
CA LEU A 58 -6.88 6.17 -1.33
C LEU A 58 -8.36 6.21 -1.74
N ASP A 59 -9.12 5.13 -1.54
CA ASP A 59 -10.54 5.14 -1.84
C ASP A 59 -11.26 6.08 -0.88
N ALA A 60 -11.00 5.96 0.42
CA ALA A 60 -11.53 6.88 1.43
C ALA A 60 -11.06 8.34 1.19
N ILE A 61 -9.77 8.54 0.90
CA ILE A 61 -9.20 9.88 0.60
C ILE A 61 -9.87 10.52 -0.63
N LEU A 62 -10.25 9.72 -1.62
CA LEU A 62 -10.92 10.18 -2.84
C LEU A 62 -12.45 10.26 -2.69
N GLY A 63 -13.00 9.99 -1.50
CA GLY A 63 -14.43 10.05 -1.23
C GLY A 63 -15.24 8.84 -1.70
N SER A 64 -14.57 7.72 -1.96
CA SER A 64 -15.18 6.40 -2.21
C SER A 64 -15.28 5.58 -0.93
N ASN A 65 -15.63 4.29 -1.04
CA ASN A 65 -15.77 3.40 0.11
C ASN A 65 -14.43 3.18 0.83
N ILE A 66 -14.51 2.94 2.14
CA ILE A 66 -13.37 2.59 2.98
C ILE A 66 -12.96 1.14 2.67
N ASN A 67 -11.66 0.87 2.68
CA ASN A 67 -11.14 -0.49 2.66
C ASN A 67 -11.09 -1.02 4.11
N GLU A 68 -12.12 -1.76 4.54
CA GLU A 68 -12.25 -2.24 5.94
C GLU A 68 -11.47 -3.53 6.23
N ASP A 69 -11.22 -4.36 5.20
CA ASP A 69 -10.63 -5.71 5.34
C ASP A 69 -9.23 -5.85 4.72
N VAL A 70 -8.48 -4.75 4.63
CA VAL A 70 -7.11 -4.71 4.05
C VAL A 70 -5.98 -4.74 5.06
#